data_AF-A0A2P7TEX8-F1
#
_entry.id   AF-A0A2P7TEX8-F1
#
_cell.length_a   1.000
_cell.length_b   1.000
_cell.length_c   1.000
_cell.angle_alpha   90.00
_cell.angle_beta   90.00
_cell.angle_gamma   90.00
#
_symmetry.space_group_name_H-M   'P 1'
#
loop_
_entity.id
_entity.type
_entity.pdbx_description
1 polymer ?
#
loop_
_entity_poly.entity_id
_entity_poly.type
_entity_poly.pdbx_seq_one_letter_code
_entity_poly.pdbx_strand_id
1 'polypeptide(L)' 'MYSIIHFFVNLYAYCTDFVIILANITGLSYYEVNFIIFIVCYPLFLLVAPIVYLIQKNRLRKLKNSLL' A
#
# COMPACT_ATOMS: atom_id res chain seq x y z
N MET A 1 -7.05 26.02 9.35
CA MET A 1 -7.89 25.39 8.31
C MET A 1 -7.20 25.38 6.95
N TYR A 2 -6.73 26.53 6.43
CA TYR A 2 -6.04 26.61 5.12
C TYR A 2 -4.77 25.75 5.00
N SER A 3 -3.92 25.70 6.03
CA SER A 3 -2.68 24.90 6.01
C SER A 3 -2.93 23.40 5.80
N ILE A 4 -3.96 22.85 6.45
CA ILE A 4 -4.32 21.42 6.31
C ILE A 4 -4.81 21.12 4.90
N ILE A 5 -5.63 22.01 4.33
CA ILE A 5 -6.14 21.87 2.96
C ILE A 5 -4.97 21.89 1.96
N HIS A 6 -4.05 22.85 2.09
CA HIS A 6 -2.85 22.91 1.23
C HIS A 6 -1.97 21.68 1.36
N PHE A 7 -1.80 21.15 2.57
CA PHE A 7 -1.06 19.91 2.79
C PHE A 7 -1.68 18.75 2.01
N PHE A 8 -3.00 18.53 2.11
CA PHE A 8 -3.66 17.44 1.41
C PHE A 8 -3.65 17.62 -0.12
N VAL A 9 -3.77 18.84 -0.61
CA VAL A 9 -3.64 19.13 -2.06
C VAL A 9 -2.24 18.77 -2.56
N ASN A 10 -1.20 19.17 -1.83
CA ASN A 10 0.19 18.86 -2.21
C ASN A 10 0.47 17.36 -2.12
N LEU A 11 -0.07 16.69 -1.11
CA LEU A 11 0.05 15.24 -0.96
C LEU A 11 -0.62 14.50 -2.13
N TYR A 12 -1.84 14.91 -2.50
CA TYR A 12 -2.55 14.34 -3.65
C TYR A 12 -1.79 14.55 -4.96
N ALA A 13 -1.27 15.75 -5.19
CA ALA A 13 -0.46 16.06 -6.36
C ALA A 13 0.79 15.16 -6.42
N TYR A 14 1.53 15.05 -5.31
CA TYR A 14 2.70 14.18 -5.22
C TYR A 14 2.37 12.71 -5.52
N CYS A 15 1.28 12.18 -4.95
CA CYS A 15 0.83 10.81 -5.23
C CYS A 15 0.48 10.62 -6.71
N THR A 16 -0.15 11.62 -7.33
CA THR A 16 -0.53 11.57 -8.75
C THR A 16 0.69 11.60 -9.64
N ASP A 17 1.65 12.48 -9.36
CA ASP A 17 2.93 12.57 -10.09
C ASP A 17 3.70 11.27 -10.01
N PHE A 18 3.71 10.62 -8.84
CA PHE A 18 4.32 9.30 -8.67
C PHE A 18 3.70 8.25 -9.60
N VAL A 19 2.37 8.19 -9.71
CA VAL A 19 1.68 7.27 -10.63
C VAL A 19 2.02 7.60 -12.08
N ILE A 20 2.09 8.87 -12.45
CA ILE A 20 2.44 9.29 -13.82
C ILE A 20 3.86 8.87 -14.17
N ILE A 21 4.82 9.04 -13.25
CA ILE A 21 6.20 8.60 -13.45
C ILE A 21 6.26 7.08 -13.62
N LEU A 22 5.51 6.33 -12.81
CA LEU A 22 5.40 4.87 -12.97
C LEU A 22 4.81 4.48 -14.32
N ALA A 23 3.76 5.16 -14.77
CA ALA A 23 3.15 4.94 -16.08
C ALA A 23 4.17 5.17 -17.21
N ASN A 24 4.95 6.25 -17.14
CA ASN A 24 6.00 6.54 -18.10
C ASN A 24 7.12 5.48 -18.11
N ILE A 25 7.56 5.00 -16.94
CA ILE A 25 8.62 3.98 -16.82
C ILE A 25 8.14 2.62 -17.32
N THR A 26 6.89 2.25 -17.03
CA THR A 26 6.30 0.96 -17.40
C THR A 26 5.76 0.94 -18.83
N GLY A 27 5.63 2.10 -19.48
CA GLY A 27 4.99 2.24 -20.79
C GLY A 27 3.48 2.04 -20.76
N LEU A 28 2.86 2.03 -19.58
CA LEU A 28 1.42 1.88 -19.39
C LEU A 28 0.74 3.24 -19.36
N SER A 29 -0.58 3.27 -19.58
CA SER A 29 -1.37 4.47 -19.33
C SER A 29 -1.51 4.75 -17.83
N TYR A 30 -1.67 6.03 -17.48
CA TYR A 30 -1.99 6.46 -16.11
C TYR A 30 -3.19 5.70 -15.51
N TYR A 31 -4.21 5.42 -16.33
CA TYR A 31 -5.40 4.70 -15.89
C TYR A 31 -5.12 3.23 -15.57
N GLU A 32 -4.27 2.57 -16.33
CA GLU A 32 -3.87 1.18 -16.09
C GLU A 32 -3.04 1.06 -14.80
N VAL A 33 -2.07 1.95 -14.60
CA VAL A 33 -1.28 1.94 -13.35
C VAL A 33 -2.16 2.23 -12.15
N ASN A 34 -3.08 3.19 -12.25
CA ASN A 34 -4.08 3.45 -11.22
C ASN A 34 -4.93 2.22 -10.90
N PHE A 35 -5.42 1.51 -11.93
CA PHE A 35 -6.18 0.27 -11.76
C PHE A 35 -5.36 -0.77 -11.01
N ILE A 36 -4.11 -1.00 -11.42
CA ILE A 36 -3.23 -1.98 -10.77
C ILE A 36 -3.01 -1.61 -9.29
N ILE A 37 -2.69 -0.36 -8.98
CA ILE A 37 -2.39 0.05 -7.60
C ILE A 37 -3.64 -0.02 -6.71
N PHE A 38 -4.74 0.61 -7.13
CA PHE A 38 -5.89 0.83 -6.25
C PHE A 38 -6.92 -0.30 -6.29
N ILE A 39 -7.07 -0.99 -7.41
CA ILE A 39 -8.08 -2.07 -7.56
C ILE A 39 -7.45 -3.45 -7.35
N VAL A 40 -6.19 -3.64 -7.74
CA VAL A 40 -5.53 -4.95 -7.59
C VAL A 40 -4.68 -4.99 -6.31
N CYS A 41 -3.66 -4.12 -6.20
CA CYS A 41 -2.68 -4.17 -5.11
C CYS A 41 -3.30 -3.81 -3.76
N TYR A 42 -4.16 -2.77 -3.69
CA TYR A 42 -4.71 -2.32 -2.40
C TYR A 42 -5.62 -3.38 -1.74
N PRO A 43 -6.61 -3.99 -2.42
CA PRO A 43 -7.38 -5.09 -1.83
C PRO A 43 -6.52 -6.32 -1.52
N LEU A 44 -5.56 -6.64 -2.38
CA LEU A 44 -4.64 -7.75 -2.12
C LEU A 44 -3.82 -7.50 -0.84
N PHE A 45 -3.29 -6.29 -0.66
CA PHE A 45 -2.56 -5.92 0.54
C PHE A 45 -3.44 -6.01 1.79
N LEU A 46 -4.69 -5.55 1.69
CA LEU A 46 -5.68 -5.62 2.77
C LEU A 46 -5.99 -7.07 3.18
N LEU A 47 -6.00 -8.01 2.23
CA LEU A 47 -6.17 -9.44 2.51
C LEU A 47 -4.90 -10.13 3.01
N VAL A 48 -3.75 -9.81 2.42
CA VAL A 48 -2.47 -10.48 2.74
C VAL A 48 -1.93 -10.05 4.11
N ALA A 49 -2.02 -8.77 4.46
CA ALA A 49 -1.51 -8.25 5.73
C ALA A 49 -2.05 -8.98 6.97
N PRO A 50 -3.38 -9.19 7.15
CA PRO A 50 -3.90 -9.93 8.30
C PRO A 50 -3.50 -11.41 8.28
N ILE A 51 -3.41 -12.03 7.11
CA ILE A 51 -2.94 -13.42 6.97
C ILE A 51 -1.49 -13.53 7.48
N VAL A 52 -0.61 -12.64 7.01
CA VAL A 52 0.78 -12.56 7.46
C VAL A 52 0.84 -12.32 8.97
N TYR A 53 0.04 -11.40 9.51
CA TYR A 53 -0.04 -11.15 10.95
C TYR A 53 -0.41 -12.42 11.74
N LEU A 54 -1.42 -13.19 11.30
CA LEU A 54 -1.85 -14.41 11.98
C LEU A 54 -0.75 -15.49 11.95
N ILE A 55 -0.07 -15.67 10.81
CA ILE A 55 1.05 -16.59 10.68
C ILE A 55 2.16 -16.20 11.67
N GLN A 56 2.55 -14.92 11.69
CA GLN A 56 3.61 -14.43 12.55
C GLN A 56 3.24 -14.54 14.04
N LYS A 57 1.99 -14.26 14.39
CA LYS A 57 1.45 -14.44 15.76
C LYS A 57 1.55 -15.89 16.21
N ASN A 58 1.19 -16.85 15.35
CA ASN A 58 1.27 -18.26 15.68
C ASN A 58 2.72 -18.76 15.80
N ARG A 59 3.63 -18.28 14.95
CA ARG A 59 5.06 -18.58 15.05
C ARG A 59 5.67 -18.08 16.36
N LEU A 60 5.36 -16.84 16.75
CA LEU A 60 5.82 -16.26 18.01
C LEU A 60 5.31 -17.02 19.24
N ARG A 61 4.05 -17.47 19.21
CA ARG A 61 3.48 -18.30 20.30
C ARG A 61 4.21 -19.64 20.45
N LYS A 62 4.51 -20.32 19.34
CA LYS A 62 5.27 -21.58 19.36
C LYS A 62 6.66 -21.39 19.95
N LEU A 63 7.38 -20.33 19.54
CA LEU A 63 8.71 -20.00 20.07
C LEU A 63 8.69 -19.71 21.58
N LYS A 64 7.67 -18.99 22.08
CA LYS A 64 7.52 -18.73 23.51
C LYS A 64 7.28 -20.01 24.31
N ASN A 65 6.43 -20.91 23.80
CA ASN A 65 6.13 -22.18 24.48
C ASN A 65 7.29 -23.19 24.43
N SER A 66 8.23 -23.06 23.51
CA SER A 66 9.45 -23.90 23.48
C SER A 66 10.57 -23.39 24.37
N LEU A 67 10.48 -22.13 24.85
CA LEU A 67 11.46 -21.49 25.72
C LEU A 67 11.11 -21.57 27.22
N LEU A 68 9.86 -21.94 27.53
CA LEU A 68 9.34 -22.19 28.89
C LEU A 68 9.29 -23.69 29.14
#